data_AF-A0A1J5RNM0-F1
#
_entry.id   AF-A0A1J5RNM0-F1
#
_cell.length_a   1.000
_cell.length_b   1.000
_cell.length_c   1.000
_cell.angle_alpha   90.00
_cell.angle_beta   90.00
_cell.angle_gamma   90.00
#
_symmetry.space_group_name_H-M   'P 1'
#
loop_
_entity.id
_entity.type
_entity.pdbx_description
1 polymer ?
#
loop_
_entity_poly.entity_id
_entity_poly.type
_entity_poly.pdbx_seq_one_letter_code
_entity_poly.pdbx_strand_id
1 'polypeptide(L)'
;MQLTIQLTHGATQAMLRNQDATPDPDVQSLKRLVHEAGLVLRPMHPGVADPELQAYFIVDAPETVDTQVAVERIRACPAVQAAYVKPPDALP
;
A
#
# COMPACT_ATOMS: atom_id res chain seq x y z
N MET A 1 4.68 3.23 12.90
CA MET A 1 3.41 2.47 12.87
C MET A 1 3.27 1.75 11.53
N GLN A 2 2.52 0.64 11.48
CA GLN A 2 2.31 -0.12 10.25
C GLN A 2 0.85 -0.09 9.81
N LEU A 3 0.68 0.19 8.53
CA LEU A 3 -0.59 0.09 7.84
C LEU A 3 -0.51 -1.06 6.85
N THR A 4 -1.61 -1.77 6.68
CA THR A 4 -1.71 -2.76 5.62
C THR A 4 -2.74 -2.29 4.62
N ILE A 5 -2.40 -2.41 3.34
CA ILE A 5 -3.27 -2.03 2.25
C ILE A 5 -3.42 -3.21 1.30
N GLN A 6 -4.60 -3.34 0.75
CA GLN A 6 -4.91 -4.26 -0.32
C GLN A 6 -5.09 -3.44 -1.58
N LEU A 7 -4.30 -3.74 -2.61
CA LEU A 7 -4.44 -3.13 -3.92
C LEU A 7 -5.52 -3.84 -4.72
N THR A 8 -6.11 -3.14 -5.68
CA THR A 8 -6.98 -3.78 -6.65
C THR A 8 -6.17 -4.77 -7.51
N HIS A 9 -6.84 -5.74 -8.13
CA HIS A 9 -6.16 -6.72 -8.98
C HIS A 9 -5.35 -6.06 -10.12
N GLY A 10 -5.91 -5.01 -10.74
CA GLY A 10 -5.22 -4.24 -11.79
C GLY A 10 -3.96 -3.54 -11.26
N ALA A 11 -4.07 -2.83 -10.13
CA ALA A 11 -2.95 -2.16 -9.50
C ALA A 11 -1.87 -3.14 -9.00
N THR A 12 -2.28 -4.30 -8.48
CA THR A 12 -1.38 -5.38 -8.05
C THR A 12 -0.56 -5.89 -9.23
N GLN A 13 -1.23 -6.22 -10.35
CA GLN A 13 -0.56 -6.64 -11.58
C GLN A 13 0.40 -5.58 -12.11
N ALA A 14 0.00 -4.31 -12.10
CA ALA A 14 0.85 -3.19 -12.51
C ALA A 14 2.04 -2.95 -11.55
N MET A 15 1.90 -3.27 -10.26
CA MET A 15 2.99 -3.18 -9.29
C MET A 15 4.00 -4.33 -9.47
N LEU A 16 3.53 -5.53 -9.80
CA LEU A 16 4.35 -6.73 -9.98
C LEU A 16 5.03 -6.79 -11.36
N ARG A 17 4.39 -6.26 -12.40
CA ARG A 17 5.02 -6.07 -13.71
C ARG A 17 6.10 -5.01 -13.55
N ASN A 18 7.33 -5.45 -13.32
CA ASN A 18 8.51 -4.61 -13.34
C ASN A 18 8.52 -3.75 -14.61
N GLN A 19 8.61 -2.42 -14.40
CA GLN A 19 9.12 -1.28 -15.19
C GLN A 19 8.99 -1.23 -16.73
N ASP A 20 8.83 -2.34 -17.45
CA ASP A 20 8.80 -2.41 -18.92
C ASP A 20 7.39 -2.23 -19.51
N ALA A 21 6.35 -2.11 -18.68
CA ALA A 21 4.97 -1.88 -19.10
C ALA A 21 4.51 -0.46 -18.76
N THR A 22 3.56 0.06 -19.56
CA THR A 22 2.95 1.38 -19.37
C THR A 22 2.59 1.61 -17.90
N PRO A 23 3.17 2.63 -17.25
CA PRO A 23 2.94 2.87 -15.83
C PRO A 23 1.47 3.20 -15.60
N ASP A 24 0.81 2.39 -14.79
CA ASP A 24 -0.58 2.61 -14.39
C ASP A 24 -0.69 3.93 -13.60
N PRO A 25 -1.56 4.87 -14.02
CA PRO A 25 -1.64 6.20 -13.42
C PRO A 25 -2.09 6.15 -11.95
N ASP A 26 -2.88 5.16 -11.56
CA ASP A 26 -3.35 5.00 -10.19
C ASP A 26 -2.23 4.48 -9.30
N VAL A 27 -1.44 3.52 -9.80
CA VAL A 27 -0.24 3.03 -9.11
C VAL A 27 0.81 4.13 -8.96
N GLN A 28 1.01 4.97 -9.99
CA GLN A 28 1.91 6.12 -9.92
C GLN A 28 1.46 7.15 -8.90
N SER A 29 0.15 7.43 -8.85
CA SER A 29 -0.43 8.34 -7.86
C SER A 29 -0.24 7.82 -6.44
N LEU A 30 -0.44 6.52 -6.22
CA LEU A 30 -0.18 5.88 -4.93
C LEU A 30 1.31 5.97 -4.54
N LYS A 31 2.23 5.64 -5.46
CA LYS A 31 3.68 5.73 -5.21
C LYS A 31 4.10 7.16 -4.85
N ARG A 32 3.57 8.15 -5.56
CA ARG A 32 3.83 9.56 -5.29
C ARG A 32 3.32 9.97 -3.92
N LEU A 33 2.08 9.60 -3.58
CA LEU A 33 1.49 9.88 -2.28
C LEU A 33 2.32 9.29 -1.13
N VAL A 34 2.73 8.02 -1.28
CA VAL A 34 3.59 7.33 -0.31
C VAL A 34 4.92 8.07 -0.17
N HIS A 35 5.56 8.44 -1.28
CA HIS A 35 6.83 9.15 -1.28
C HIS A 35 6.74 10.56 -0.66
N GLU A 36 5.73 11.35 -1.04
CA GLU A 36 5.49 12.71 -0.53
C GLU A 36 5.17 12.71 0.97
N ALA A 37 4.48 11.67 1.45
CA ALA A 37 4.17 11.49 2.86
C ALA A 37 5.33 10.89 3.67
N GLY A 38 6.47 10.59 3.04
CA GLY A 38 7.62 9.95 3.70
C GLY A 38 7.33 8.52 4.16
N LEU A 39 6.36 7.86 3.53
CA LEU A 39 5.95 6.49 3.81
C LEU A 39 6.78 5.51 3.00
N VAL A 40 6.89 4.28 3.49
CA VAL A 40 7.58 3.20 2.78
C VAL A 40 6.60 2.09 2.45
N LEU A 41 6.38 1.83 1.15
CA LEU A 41 5.51 0.76 0.68
C LEU A 41 6.33 -0.50 0.34
N ARG A 42 5.95 -1.65 0.89
CA ARG A 42 6.59 -2.95 0.65
C ARG A 42 5.56 -4.07 0.48
N PRO A 43 5.80 -5.07 -0.37
CA PRO A 43 4.91 -6.22 -0.46
C PRO A 43 4.89 -6.98 0.87
N MET A 44 3.70 -7.35 1.33
CA MET A 44 3.55 -8.14 2.56
C MET A 44 4.03 -9.58 2.38
N HIS A 45 3.84 -10.12 1.18
CA HIS A 45 4.15 -11.49 0.82
C HIS A 45 5.05 -11.55 -0.42
N PRO A 46 6.35 -11.19 -0.31
CA PRO A 46 7.27 -11.26 -1.43
C PRO A 46 7.49 -12.71 -1.89
N GLY A 47 7.38 -12.96 -3.20
CA GLY A 47 7.66 -14.27 -3.80
C GLY A 47 6.51 -15.28 -3.73
N VAL A 48 5.36 -14.90 -3.18
CA VAL A 48 4.14 -15.73 -3.21
C VAL A 48 3.49 -15.62 -4.60
N ALA A 49 3.04 -16.73 -5.18
CA ALA A 49 2.36 -16.78 -6.48
C ALA A 49 0.83 -16.64 -6.37
N ASP A 50 0.30 -16.67 -5.15
CA ASP A 50 -1.12 -16.52 -4.88
C ASP A 50 -1.59 -15.08 -5.19
N PRO A 51 -2.57 -14.91 -6.10
CA PRO A 51 -3.03 -13.58 -6.52
C PRO A 51 -3.67 -12.76 -5.39
N GLU A 52 -4.28 -13.40 -4.40
CA GLU A 52 -4.89 -12.71 -3.28
C GLU A 52 -3.81 -12.20 -2.32
N LEU A 53 -2.83 -13.06 -1.99
CA LEU A 53 -1.73 -12.68 -1.10
C LEU A 53 -0.80 -11.64 -1.71
N GLN A 54 -0.62 -11.65 -3.03
CA GLN A 54 0.13 -10.64 -3.76
C GLN A 54 -0.49 -9.23 -3.70
N ALA A 55 -1.80 -9.14 -3.49
CA ALA A 55 -2.50 -7.86 -3.41
C ALA A 55 -2.24 -7.11 -2.08
N TYR A 56 -1.63 -7.77 -1.09
CA TYR A 56 -1.35 -7.18 0.22
C TYR A 56 0.02 -6.52 0.28
N PHE A 57 0.03 -5.26 0.72
CA PHE A 57 1.22 -4.45 0.91
C PHE A 57 1.21 -3.82 2.30
N ILE A 58 2.40 -3.67 2.87
CA ILE A 58 2.64 -2.96 4.11
C ILE A 58 3.12 -1.55 3.78
N VAL A 59 2.54 -0.56 4.45
CA VAL A 59 3.01 0.82 4.46
C VAL A 59 3.57 1.11 5.84
N ASP A 60 4.87 1.34 5.93
CA ASP A 60 5.52 1.80 7.15
C ASP A 60 5.41 3.33 7.22
N ALA A 61 4.79 3.82 8.29
CA ALA A 61 4.67 5.23 8.60
C ALA A 61 5.57 5.60 9.80
N PRO A 62 6.37 6.69 9.71
CA PRO A 62 7.09 7.21 10.85
C PRO A 62 6.11 7.73 11.92
N GLU A 63 6.53 7.78 13.19
CA GLU A 63 5.67 8.23 14.29
C GLU A 63 5.17 9.67 14.16
N THR A 64 5.87 10.48 13.36
CA THR A 64 5.49 11.87 13.06
C THR A 64 4.33 11.99 12.08
N VAL A 65 3.93 10.90 11.41
CA VAL A 65 2.83 10.90 10.44
C VAL A 65 1.53 10.49 11.13
N ASP A 66 0.49 11.29 10.93
CA ASP A 66 -0.86 10.93 11.31
C ASP A 66 -1.35 9.75 10.46
N THR A 67 -1.41 8.57 11.07
CA THR A 67 -1.81 7.34 10.39
C THR A 67 -3.27 7.35 9.95
N GLN A 68 -4.17 8.08 10.63
CA GLN A 68 -5.56 8.16 10.21
C GLN A 68 -5.67 8.98 8.92
N VAL A 69 -4.99 10.12 8.86
CA VAL A 69 -4.93 10.93 7.64
C VAL A 69 -4.25 10.17 6.50
N ALA A 70 -3.18 9.43 6.80
CA ALA A 70 -2.52 8.58 5.81
C ALA A 70 -3.45 7.49 5.28
N VAL A 71 -4.21 6.78 6.13
CA VAL A 71 -5.20 5.78 5.67
C VAL A 71 -6.24 6.41 4.78
N GLU A 72 -6.86 7.50 5.19
CA GLU A 72 -7.93 8.11 4.41
C GLU A 72 -7.44 8.57 3.04
N ARG A 73 -6.23 9.12 2.98
CA ARG A 73 -5.58 9.50 1.72
C ARG A 73 -5.28 8.29 0.83
N ILE A 74 -4.72 7.22 1.40
CA ILE A 74 -4.40 6.00 0.65
C ILE A 74 -5.69 5.31 0.19
N ARG A 75 -6.73 5.30 1.02
CA ARG A 75 -8.05 4.72 0.71
C ARG A 75 -8.78 5.49 -0.39
N ALA A 76 -8.51 6.79 -0.55
CA ALA A 76 -9.03 7.59 -1.64
C ALA A 76 -8.37 7.29 -3.00
N CYS A 77 -7.27 6.52 -3.05
CA CYS A 77 -6.65 6.12 -4.30
C CYS A 77 -7.44 5.01 -4.99
N PRO A 78 -7.74 5.12 -6.31
CA PRO A 78 -8.43 4.06 -7.07
C PRO A 78 -7.66 2.73 -7.13
N ALA A 79 -6.33 2.79 -6.99
CA ALA A 79 -5.47 1.61 -6.91
C ALA A 79 -5.69 0.77 -5.64
N VAL A 80 -6.33 1.33 -4.61
CA VAL A 80 -6.46 0.71 -3.29
C VAL A 80 -7.88 0.17 -3.12
N GLN A 81 -7.97 -1.13 -2.87
CA GLN A 81 -9.22 -1.81 -2.56
C GLN A 81 -9.59 -1.68 -1.08
N ALA A 82 -8.59 -1.80 -0.19
CA ALA A 82 -8.78 -1.64 1.24
C ALA A 82 -7.51 -1.07 1.89
N ALA A 83 -7.66 -0.30 2.97
CA ALA A 83 -6.56 0.17 3.78
C ALA A 83 -6.96 0.11 5.25
N TYR A 84 -6.10 -0.47 6.09
CA TYR A 84 -6.34 -0.61 7.52
C TYR A 84 -5.07 -0.33 8.33
N VAL A 85 -5.21 0.38 9.44
CA VAL A 85 -4.15 0.53 10.44
C VAL A 85 -4.19 -0.70 11.34
N LYS A 86 -3.06 -1.38 11.54
CA LYS A 86 -2.99 -2.36 12.62
C LYS A 86 -2.98 -1.57 13.94
N PRO A 87 -3.96 -1.74 14.84
CA PRO A 87 -3.88 -1.11 16.15
C PRO A 87 -2.60 -1.62 16.85
N PRO A 88 -1.92 -0.78 17.64
CA PRO A 88 -0.88 -1.30 18.51
C PRO A 88 -1.51 -2.43 19.32
N ASP A 89 -0.90 -3.62 19.31
CA ASP A 89 -1.34 -4.74 20.12
C ASP A 89 -1.45 -4.20 21.56
N ALA A 90 -2.68 -4.04 22.05
CA ALA A 90 -2.92 -3.79 23.45
C ALA A 90 -2.47 -5.07 24.15
N LEU A 91 -1.22 -5.08 24.61
CA LEU A 91 -0.71 -6.13 25.49
C LEU A 91 -1.71 -6.25 26.66
N PRO A 92 -2.24 -7.45 26.96
CA PRO A 92 -2.96 -7.69 28.20
C PRO A 92 -2.05 -7.54 29.42
#